data_AF-A0A832PZA2-F1
#
_entry.id   AF-A0A832PZA2-F1
#
_cell.length_a   1.000
_cell.length_b   1.000
_cell.length_c   1.000
_cell.angle_alpha   90.00
_cell.angle_beta   90.00
_cell.angle_gamma   90.00
#
_symmetry.space_group_name_H-M   'P 1'
#
loop_
_entity.id
_entity.type
_entity.pdbx_description
1 polymer ?
#
loop_
_entity_poly.entity_id
_entity_poly.type
_entity_poly.pdbx_seq_one_letter_code
_entity_poly.pdbx_strand_id
1 'polypeptide(L)'
;MKHKFSFIFLVLLFVTNLNLFGINKSVPRDTSYTVYSSYIKELKRFPFIKTVDTIVAKAIKSYEKVVYKKIADTKYGDRELKLSVYRPDNDLLYPAVLMIHGGGWNSGTPDMQKALAINLAEQGFVTLTVEYRLIPEALFPAAEEDLNDAVEWIYNNADRFKIDCNAIAVSGCSAGGQLAALIGTKNSNNRIKAVINIDGISTFINNETIERAQKARDTGAKMPVDAQWLNGTYSENPKHWTQASALNWINDDSAPICFINSSIDRFHNGRDEHIELLKNIGVYSEVHTFEDTPHTFWLFHPWHISTVNYAANFLRKIFDSPAELEDNDYDFVVAQDGSGDFTSVQDAINAVPDFRKQPSRIFIRNGYYREKVIIPDTKHSLTLVGENKYKTILSFNNFASKASRLGDEIGTSGSASIYVCPDNFIAENITFENAAGPIGQAVAIIVRSNNSSFFKCRFLGFQDTLYTHKAGSKQYYKNCYIEGTVDFIFGSSIAYFDECEIFCKQNGYITAASTPEEQAYGYIFKHCKIEGDNNNSFYLGRPWRPYANVVFLECEMSNVIKREGWNNWGKALNEQTSFYGEYANKGEGADISERVSWVKQLDDESIEKYSILNVLGEEFVANHLYDR
;
A
#
# COMPACT_ATOMS: atom_id res chain seq x y z
N MET A 1 28.20 84.05 41.26
CA MET A 1 27.60 84.19 42.61
C MET A 1 26.16 83.72 42.57
N LYS A 2 25.63 83.26 43.71
CA LYS A 2 24.26 83.45 44.27
C LYS A 2 23.18 84.03 43.32
N HIS A 3 22.02 83.38 43.11
CA HIS A 3 20.84 83.31 44.02
C HIS A 3 20.17 84.67 44.26
N LYS A 4 18.85 84.83 44.46
CA LYS A 4 17.62 83.99 44.39
C LYS A 4 16.41 84.97 44.38
N PHE A 5 15.13 84.62 44.18
CA PHE A 5 14.43 83.33 44.00
C PHE A 5 13.42 83.50 42.81
N SER A 6 12.14 83.10 42.70
CA SER A 6 11.17 82.27 43.45
C SER A 6 10.04 81.83 42.50
N PHE A 7 9.35 80.70 42.72
CA PHE A 7 7.97 80.46 42.27
C PHE A 7 7.30 79.31 43.06
N ILE A 8 5.98 79.16 42.92
CA ILE A 8 5.09 78.41 43.83
C ILE A 8 5.03 76.90 43.54
N PHE A 9 4.75 76.12 44.59
CA PHE A 9 4.74 74.66 44.64
C PHE A 9 3.34 74.07 44.35
N LEU A 10 3.28 72.96 43.59
CA LEU A 10 2.18 72.00 43.62
C LEU A 10 2.75 70.60 43.33
N VAL A 11 2.30 69.57 44.05
CA VAL A 11 2.81 68.20 43.94
C VAL A 11 1.72 67.28 43.38
N LEU A 12 2.06 66.52 42.33
CA LEU A 12 1.39 65.27 41.99
C LEU A 12 2.42 64.14 41.96
N LEU A 13 2.06 62.99 42.52
CA LEU A 13 2.85 61.76 42.47
C LEU A 13 2.68 61.09 41.10
N PHE A 14 3.80 60.76 40.45
CA PHE A 14 3.85 59.88 39.29
C PHE A 14 4.49 58.54 39.70
N VAL A 15 3.74 57.44 39.58
CA VAL A 15 4.28 56.08 39.66
C VAL A 15 4.39 55.56 38.24
N THR A 16 5.62 55.51 37.70
CA THR A 16 5.88 55.00 36.36
C THR A 16 6.11 53.49 36.39
N ASN A 17 5.09 52.71 36.04
CA ASN A 17 5.28 51.28 35.73
C ASN A 17 6.14 51.12 34.47
N LEU A 18 7.33 50.54 34.60
CA LEU A 18 8.10 50.08 33.44
C LEU A 18 7.50 48.77 32.94
N ASN A 19 6.66 48.84 31.91
CA ASN A 19 6.33 47.66 31.11
C ASN A 19 7.55 47.30 30.24
N LEU A 20 8.30 46.29 30.67
CA LEU A 20 9.33 45.63 29.86
C LEU A 20 8.65 44.92 28.68
N PHE A 21 8.70 45.53 27.50
CA PHE A 21 8.34 44.87 26.25
C PHE A 21 9.37 43.77 25.93
N GLY A 22 9.02 42.53 26.26
CA GLY A 22 9.79 41.36 25.85
C GLY A 22 9.80 41.24 24.32
N ILE A 23 10.98 41.44 23.71
CA ILE A 23 11.16 41.22 22.28
C ILE A 23 11.17 39.71 22.04
N ASN A 24 10.03 39.18 21.57
CA ASN A 24 9.92 37.78 21.15
C ASN A 24 10.84 37.55 19.93
N LYS A 25 12.01 36.95 20.16
CA LYS A 25 13.00 36.68 19.12
C LYS A 25 12.57 35.45 18.33
N SER A 26 11.97 35.64 17.15
CA SER A 26 11.66 34.53 16.26
C SER A 26 12.89 33.69 15.93
N VAL A 27 12.70 32.38 15.84
CA VAL A 27 13.74 31.43 15.40
C VAL A 27 14.16 31.78 13.96
N PRO A 28 15.46 32.05 13.69
CA PRO A 28 15.93 32.20 12.32
C PRO A 28 15.79 30.87 11.56
N ARG A 29 15.18 30.89 10.38
CA ARG A 29 15.03 29.71 9.50
C ARG A 29 15.54 30.01 8.10
N ASP A 30 16.17 29.01 7.48
CA ASP A 30 16.46 29.05 6.05
C ASP A 30 15.20 28.62 5.27
N THR A 31 14.56 29.60 4.63
CA THR A 31 13.34 29.41 3.83
C THR A 31 13.64 29.27 2.34
N SER A 32 14.89 29.05 1.93
CA SER A 32 15.26 28.93 0.51
C SER A 32 14.90 27.56 -0.09
N TYR A 33 14.85 26.51 0.74
CA TYR A 33 14.45 25.17 0.35
C TYR A 33 12.92 25.02 0.39
N THR A 34 12.32 24.83 -0.79
CA THR A 34 10.87 24.64 -0.99
C THR A 34 10.63 23.68 -2.15
N VAL A 35 9.39 23.20 -2.32
CA VAL A 35 9.02 22.38 -3.50
C VAL A 35 9.21 23.17 -4.80
N TYR A 36 8.86 24.46 -4.83
CA TYR A 36 8.99 25.30 -6.02
C TYR A 36 10.45 25.64 -6.37
N SER A 37 11.28 26.00 -5.38
CA SER A 37 12.72 26.24 -5.63
C SER A 37 13.46 24.97 -6.04
N SER A 38 13.02 23.81 -5.55
CA SER A 38 13.50 22.50 -6.04
C SER A 38 13.05 22.26 -7.49
N TYR A 39 11.77 22.46 -7.82
CA TYR A 39 11.23 22.30 -9.17
C TYR A 39 11.99 23.13 -10.22
N ILE A 40 12.17 24.43 -9.96
CA ILE A 40 12.91 25.36 -10.83
C ILE A 40 14.41 25.00 -10.95
N LYS A 41 14.97 24.28 -9.97
CA LYS A 41 16.33 23.72 -10.05
C LYS A 41 16.37 22.48 -10.94
N GLU A 42 15.56 21.47 -10.66
CA GLU A 42 15.66 20.15 -11.32
C GLU A 42 15.11 20.13 -12.74
N LEU A 43 14.16 21.02 -13.10
CA LEU A 43 13.68 21.23 -14.48
C LEU A 43 14.79 21.41 -15.51
N LYS A 44 15.96 21.90 -15.09
CA LYS A 44 17.14 22.13 -15.96
C LYS A 44 17.80 20.84 -16.47
N ARG A 45 17.60 19.71 -15.76
CA ARG A 45 18.05 18.36 -16.17
C ARG A 45 16.87 17.49 -16.57
N PHE A 46 15.73 17.65 -15.91
CA PHE A 46 14.54 16.82 -16.08
C PHE A 46 13.34 17.68 -16.53
N PRO A 47 13.29 18.14 -17.81
CA PRO A 47 12.28 19.08 -18.28
C PRO A 47 10.85 18.50 -18.36
N PHE A 48 10.68 17.19 -18.12
CA PHE A 48 9.40 16.49 -18.12
C PHE A 48 8.70 16.46 -16.74
N ILE A 49 9.39 16.85 -15.67
CA ILE A 49 8.86 16.71 -14.30
C ILE A 49 7.68 17.64 -14.07
N LYS A 50 6.78 17.22 -13.17
CA LYS A 50 5.67 18.04 -12.68
C LYS A 50 5.64 18.00 -11.16
N THR A 51 5.36 19.13 -10.52
CA THR A 51 4.97 19.15 -9.10
C THR A 51 3.71 18.32 -8.91
N VAL A 52 3.71 17.48 -7.89
CA VAL A 52 2.49 16.83 -7.38
C VAL A 52 1.64 17.88 -6.69
N ASP A 53 0.31 17.76 -6.75
CA ASP A 53 -0.57 18.65 -6.01
C ASP A 53 -0.67 18.25 -4.52
N THR A 54 -1.50 18.97 -3.78
CA THR A 54 -1.74 18.75 -2.34
C THR A 54 -3.22 18.88 -1.98
N ILE A 55 -4.10 18.57 -2.94
CA ILE A 55 -5.55 18.55 -2.76
C ILE A 55 -5.86 17.34 -1.87
N VAL A 56 -6.49 17.59 -0.72
CA VAL A 56 -6.96 16.52 0.15
C VAL A 56 -8.22 15.94 -0.49
N ALA A 57 -8.19 14.67 -0.91
CA ALA A 57 -9.35 14.02 -1.50
C ALA A 57 -10.54 13.95 -0.51
N LYS A 58 -11.76 13.89 -1.05
CA LYS A 58 -13.01 13.86 -0.25
C LYS A 58 -13.06 12.70 0.76
N ALA A 59 -12.34 11.62 0.50
CA ALA A 59 -12.23 10.46 1.38
C ALA A 59 -11.17 10.60 2.49
N ILE A 60 -10.52 11.76 2.63
CA ILE A 60 -9.44 12.00 3.61
C ILE A 60 -9.81 13.12 4.59
N LYS A 61 -9.80 12.82 5.89
CA LYS A 61 -9.85 13.80 6.97
C LYS A 61 -8.45 14.36 7.23
N SER A 62 -8.30 15.69 7.20
CA SER A 62 -7.05 16.39 7.52
C SER A 62 -7.16 17.25 8.78
N TYR A 63 -6.15 17.18 9.65
CA TYR A 63 -6.03 17.96 10.89
C TYR A 63 -4.70 18.71 10.87
N GLU A 64 -4.75 19.99 10.50
CA GLU A 64 -3.54 20.79 10.22
C GLU A 64 -2.94 21.42 11.48
N LYS A 65 -1.60 21.38 11.60
CA LYS A 65 -0.80 22.16 12.56
C LYS A 65 -1.20 21.93 14.03
N VAL A 66 -1.54 20.69 14.35
CA VAL A 66 -1.81 20.22 15.71
C VAL A 66 -0.53 20.29 16.54
N VAL A 67 -0.60 20.88 17.75
CA VAL A 67 0.54 20.93 18.67
C VAL A 67 0.76 19.56 19.29
N TYR A 68 1.96 19.01 19.18
CA TYR A 68 2.33 17.74 19.82
C TYR A 68 3.27 17.92 21.01
N LYS A 69 4.19 18.90 20.96
CA LYS A 69 5.15 19.20 22.04
C LYS A 69 5.20 20.71 22.31
N LYS A 70 5.33 21.08 23.59
CA LYS A 70 5.63 22.45 24.03
C LYS A 70 6.97 22.45 24.77
N ILE A 71 7.80 23.45 24.50
CA ILE A 71 9.12 23.62 25.08
C ILE A 71 9.21 25.05 25.60
N ALA A 72 9.27 25.21 26.92
CA ALA A 72 9.44 26.51 27.57
C ALA A 72 10.90 27.00 27.47
N ASP A 73 11.11 28.30 27.70
CA ASP A 73 12.42 28.89 28.02
C ASP A 73 13.56 28.60 26.99
N THR A 74 13.23 28.39 25.71
CA THR A 74 14.28 28.30 24.68
C THR A 74 14.99 29.64 24.51
N LYS A 75 16.16 29.66 23.88
CA LYS A 75 16.89 30.92 23.54
C LYS A 75 16.12 31.87 22.59
N TYR A 76 14.95 31.44 22.10
CA TYR A 76 14.02 32.17 21.25
C TYR A 76 12.63 32.36 21.91
N GLY A 77 12.48 32.02 23.20
CA GLY A 77 11.20 32.01 23.93
C GLY A 77 10.47 30.66 23.84
N ASP A 78 9.21 30.64 24.26
CA ASP A 78 8.38 29.43 24.25
C ASP A 78 8.11 28.91 22.83
N ARG A 79 8.14 27.59 22.67
CA ARG A 79 8.09 26.91 21.38
C ARG A 79 7.05 25.79 21.37
N GLU A 80 6.10 25.87 20.44
CA GLU A 80 5.17 24.78 20.13
C GLU A 80 5.63 24.05 18.86
N LEU A 81 5.98 22.77 18.96
CA LEU A 81 6.22 21.91 17.78
C LEU A 81 4.89 21.32 17.31
N LYS A 82 4.73 21.23 15.98
CA LYS A 82 3.44 20.94 15.35
C LYS A 82 3.56 19.84 14.30
N LEU A 83 2.46 19.13 14.09
CA LEU A 83 2.31 18.14 13.02
C LEU A 83 0.96 18.30 12.33
N SER A 84 0.82 17.71 11.14
CA SER A 84 -0.46 17.62 10.43
C SER A 84 -0.83 16.17 10.16
N VAL A 85 -2.05 15.76 10.51
CA VAL A 85 -2.56 14.39 10.35
C VAL A 85 -3.45 14.29 9.12
N TYR A 86 -3.30 13.25 8.31
CA TYR A 86 -4.19 12.88 7.20
C TYR A 86 -4.60 11.42 7.39
N ARG A 87 -5.88 11.09 7.24
CA ARG A 87 -6.39 9.71 7.36
C ARG A 87 -7.66 9.47 6.53
N PRO A 88 -8.02 8.21 6.21
CA PRO A 88 -9.32 7.85 5.65
C PRO A 88 -10.50 8.38 6.47
N ASP A 89 -11.56 8.82 5.79
CA ASP A 89 -12.78 9.35 6.40
C ASP A 89 -13.81 8.23 6.73
N ASN A 90 -13.43 7.36 7.66
CA ASN A 90 -14.30 6.35 8.28
C ASN A 90 -13.86 6.09 9.73
N ASP A 91 -14.47 5.13 10.42
CA ASP A 91 -14.16 4.81 11.82
C ASP A 91 -13.19 3.63 12.03
N LEU A 92 -12.69 3.01 10.97
CA LEU A 92 -11.72 1.89 11.01
C LEU A 92 -10.35 2.35 11.51
N LEU A 93 -9.63 1.45 12.19
CA LEU A 93 -8.23 1.65 12.56
C LEU A 93 -7.31 1.42 11.36
N TYR A 94 -6.27 2.24 11.23
CA TYR A 94 -5.26 2.09 10.18
C TYR A 94 -3.83 2.20 10.75
N PRO A 95 -2.84 1.52 10.15
CA PRO A 95 -1.44 1.74 10.43
C PRO A 95 -1.03 3.21 10.24
N ALA A 96 -0.14 3.70 11.10
CA ALA A 96 0.30 5.10 11.08
C ALA A 96 1.74 5.28 10.59
N VAL A 97 2.04 6.43 10.00
CA VAL A 97 3.35 6.79 9.45
C VAL A 97 3.73 8.20 9.89
N LEU A 98 4.73 8.32 10.77
CA LEU A 98 5.33 9.60 11.14
C LEU A 98 6.31 10.05 10.03
N MET A 99 6.04 11.18 9.38
CA MET A 99 6.74 11.62 8.17
C MET A 99 7.66 12.83 8.42
N ILE A 100 8.96 12.55 8.44
CA ILE A 100 10.03 13.46 8.82
C ILE A 100 10.59 14.16 7.59
N HIS A 101 10.48 15.49 7.54
CA HIS A 101 10.92 16.26 6.38
C HIS A 101 12.46 16.37 6.28
N GLY A 102 12.95 16.40 5.04
CA GLY A 102 14.33 16.75 4.72
C GLY A 102 14.62 18.25 4.86
N GLY A 103 15.80 18.66 4.38
CA GLY A 103 16.29 20.05 4.47
C GLY A 103 17.57 20.22 5.28
N GLY A 104 18.41 19.18 5.38
CA GLY A 104 19.78 19.29 5.92
C GLY A 104 19.85 19.71 7.40
N TRP A 105 18.83 19.39 8.21
CA TRP A 105 18.71 19.82 9.60
C TRP A 105 18.71 21.35 9.84
N ASN A 106 18.68 22.19 8.79
CA ASN A 106 18.72 23.66 8.88
C ASN A 106 17.57 24.38 8.13
N SER A 107 16.81 23.64 7.32
CA SER A 107 15.78 24.16 6.43
C SER A 107 14.65 23.14 6.24
N GLY A 108 13.66 23.45 5.40
CA GLY A 108 12.51 22.59 5.11
C GLY A 108 11.35 22.74 6.10
N THR A 109 10.20 22.16 5.75
CA THR A 109 8.97 22.16 6.56
C THR A 109 8.18 20.86 6.40
N PRO A 110 7.26 20.53 7.33
CA PRO A 110 6.37 19.36 7.19
C PRO A 110 5.49 19.40 5.94
N ASP A 111 5.13 20.60 5.48
CA ASP A 111 4.34 20.81 4.26
C ASP A 111 5.03 20.22 3.01
N MET A 112 6.37 20.10 3.01
CA MET A 112 7.13 19.46 1.92
C MET A 112 6.95 17.93 1.85
N GLN A 113 6.21 17.32 2.77
CA GLN A 113 5.78 15.92 2.71
C GLN A 113 4.27 15.77 2.47
N LYS A 114 3.50 16.86 2.38
CA LYS A 114 2.03 16.83 2.28
C LYS A 114 1.50 16.00 1.11
N ALA A 115 2.08 16.12 -0.08
CA ALA A 115 1.66 15.33 -1.25
C ALA A 115 1.82 13.81 -0.99
N LEU A 116 2.96 13.41 -0.42
CA LEU A 116 3.30 12.03 -0.10
C LEU A 116 2.41 11.50 1.03
N ALA A 117 2.09 12.36 2.01
CA ALA A 117 1.19 12.06 3.12
C ALA A 117 -0.25 11.80 2.65
N ILE A 118 -0.77 12.62 1.71
CA ILE A 118 -2.12 12.43 1.14
C ILE A 118 -2.18 11.16 0.30
N ASN A 119 -1.28 10.99 -0.67
CA ASN A 119 -1.27 9.83 -1.58
C ASN A 119 -1.07 8.50 -0.81
N LEU A 120 -0.31 8.50 0.30
CA LEU A 120 -0.17 7.34 1.16
C LEU A 120 -1.40 7.14 2.08
N ALA A 121 -2.05 8.21 2.56
CA ALA A 121 -3.28 8.07 3.35
C ALA A 121 -4.45 7.50 2.53
N GLU A 122 -4.54 7.87 1.24
CA GLU A 122 -5.48 7.29 0.26
C GLU A 122 -5.27 5.78 0.03
N GLN A 123 -4.09 5.26 0.38
CA GLN A 123 -3.78 3.82 0.33
C GLN A 123 -4.11 3.05 1.62
N GLY A 124 -4.73 3.69 2.62
CA GLY A 124 -5.16 3.06 3.86
C GLY A 124 -4.17 3.24 5.03
N PHE A 125 -3.67 4.46 5.23
CA PHE A 125 -2.73 4.80 6.29
C PHE A 125 -3.11 6.11 7.02
N VAL A 126 -2.73 6.25 8.28
CA VAL A 126 -2.74 7.56 8.98
C VAL A 126 -1.36 8.20 8.84
N THR A 127 -1.23 9.28 8.09
CA THR A 127 0.06 9.94 7.86
C THR A 127 0.18 11.22 8.69
N LEU A 128 1.35 11.43 9.31
CA LEU A 128 1.61 12.56 10.21
C LEU A 128 2.87 13.32 9.79
N THR A 129 2.74 14.44 9.10
CA THR A 129 3.91 15.27 8.74
C THR A 129 4.37 16.08 9.95
N VAL A 130 5.61 15.91 10.42
CA VAL A 130 6.07 16.40 11.73
C VAL A 130 7.16 17.47 11.65
N GLU A 131 7.02 18.53 12.46
CA GLU A 131 8.05 19.56 12.68
C GLU A 131 8.97 19.16 13.85
N TYR A 132 10.29 19.30 13.66
CA TYR A 132 11.32 19.10 14.69
C TYR A 132 12.25 20.33 14.78
N ARG A 133 13.03 20.47 15.87
CA ARG A 133 13.99 21.59 16.02
C ARG A 133 15.17 21.45 15.05
N LEU A 134 15.41 22.50 14.26
CA LEU A 134 16.50 22.62 13.27
C LEU A 134 17.65 23.48 13.82
N ILE A 135 18.85 23.47 13.24
CA ILE A 135 19.81 24.57 13.47
C ILE A 135 19.32 25.86 12.75
N PRO A 136 19.53 27.05 13.34
CA PRO A 136 20.23 27.35 14.58
C PRO A 136 19.37 27.26 15.86
N GLU A 137 18.12 26.76 15.80
CA GLU A 137 17.24 26.58 16.99
C GLU A 137 17.89 25.66 18.03
N ALA A 138 18.20 24.42 17.65
CA ALA A 138 18.85 23.42 18.49
C ALA A 138 19.83 22.56 17.70
N LEU A 139 20.68 21.83 18.44
CA LEU A 139 21.73 20.94 17.94
C LEU A 139 21.33 19.48 18.22
N PHE A 140 21.99 18.50 17.62
CA PHE A 140 21.85 17.09 18.04
C PHE A 140 22.10 16.98 19.56
N PRO A 141 21.30 16.20 20.34
CA PRO A 141 20.24 15.27 19.92
C PRO A 141 18.81 15.85 19.85
N ALA A 142 18.61 17.18 19.92
CA ALA A 142 17.29 17.80 20.10
C ALA A 142 16.22 17.35 19.08
N ALA A 143 16.59 17.13 17.82
CA ALA A 143 15.70 16.63 16.78
C ALA A 143 15.27 15.16 17.00
N GLU A 144 16.14 14.34 17.59
CA GLU A 144 15.85 12.95 17.95
C GLU A 144 14.87 12.90 19.13
N GLU A 145 15.07 13.74 20.15
CA GLU A 145 14.15 13.92 21.28
C GLU A 145 12.75 14.31 20.80
N ASP A 146 12.66 15.31 19.91
CA ASP A 146 11.40 15.79 19.35
C ASP A 146 10.63 14.72 18.59
N LEU A 147 11.34 13.83 17.88
CA LEU A 147 10.71 12.77 17.10
C LEU A 147 10.28 11.59 17.97
N ASN A 148 11.01 11.24 19.03
CA ASN A 148 10.55 10.24 20.01
C ASN A 148 9.29 10.74 20.75
N ASP A 149 9.24 12.02 21.11
CA ASP A 149 8.03 12.64 21.69
C ASP A 149 6.85 12.67 20.69
N ALA A 150 7.12 12.81 19.39
CA ALA A 150 6.09 12.71 18.36
C ALA A 150 5.55 11.28 18.19
N VAL A 151 6.41 10.25 18.31
CA VAL A 151 5.96 8.85 18.38
C VAL A 151 5.12 8.60 19.64
N GLU A 152 5.53 9.09 20.81
CA GLU A 152 4.71 8.97 22.02
C GLU A 152 3.37 9.72 21.89
N TRP A 153 3.36 10.88 21.24
CA TRP A 153 2.12 11.61 20.98
C TRP A 153 1.15 10.84 20.08
N ILE A 154 1.64 10.04 19.11
CA ILE A 154 0.81 9.14 18.28
C ILE A 154 0.07 8.15 19.16
N TYR A 155 0.77 7.40 20.02
CA TYR A 155 0.15 6.45 20.97
C TYR A 155 -0.90 7.15 21.84
N ASN A 156 -0.54 8.31 22.42
CA ASN A 156 -1.44 9.10 23.28
C ASN A 156 -2.63 9.76 22.55
N ASN A 157 -2.73 9.67 21.23
CA ASN A 157 -3.85 10.19 20.43
C ASN A 157 -4.47 9.11 19.51
N ALA A 158 -4.17 7.82 19.69
CA ALA A 158 -4.52 6.79 18.73
C ALA A 158 -6.03 6.69 18.46
N ASP A 159 -6.86 6.61 19.51
CA ASP A 159 -8.33 6.60 19.43
C ASP A 159 -8.90 7.79 18.64
N ARG A 160 -8.29 8.97 18.81
CA ARG A 160 -8.73 10.24 18.23
C ARG A 160 -8.50 10.29 16.71
N PHE A 161 -7.48 9.60 16.23
CA PHE A 161 -7.11 9.57 14.81
C PHE A 161 -7.27 8.18 14.16
N LYS A 162 -7.87 7.22 14.88
CA LYS A 162 -8.05 5.83 14.44
C LYS A 162 -6.75 5.18 13.96
N ILE A 163 -5.73 5.26 14.82
CA ILE A 163 -4.42 4.65 14.58
C ILE A 163 -4.38 3.27 15.24
N ASP A 164 -3.90 2.27 14.52
CA ASP A 164 -3.45 1.02 15.14
C ASP A 164 -2.09 1.22 15.82
N CYS A 165 -2.06 1.09 17.15
CA CYS A 165 -0.85 1.17 17.97
C CYS A 165 0.16 0.04 17.73
N ASN A 166 -0.26 -1.07 17.12
CA ASN A 166 0.59 -2.19 16.75
C ASN A 166 1.30 -1.97 15.41
N ALA A 167 0.86 -1.02 14.59
CA ALA A 167 1.33 -0.80 13.22
C ALA A 167 1.79 0.65 12.98
N ILE A 168 2.78 1.10 13.77
CA ILE A 168 3.36 2.46 13.67
C ILE A 168 4.72 2.41 12.95
N ALA A 169 4.82 3.13 11.83
CA ALA A 169 6.04 3.35 11.05
C ALA A 169 6.61 4.75 11.22
N VAL A 170 7.88 4.90 10.86
CA VAL A 170 8.52 6.19 10.60
C VAL A 170 8.99 6.25 9.14
N SER A 171 8.81 7.39 8.50
CA SER A 171 9.26 7.66 7.14
C SER A 171 10.03 8.97 7.13
N GLY A 172 11.03 9.12 6.27
CA GLY A 172 11.68 10.41 6.11
C GLY A 172 12.51 10.52 4.85
N CYS A 173 12.67 11.76 4.36
CA CYS A 173 13.46 12.06 3.17
C CYS A 173 14.73 12.84 3.48
N SER A 174 15.83 12.57 2.78
CA SER A 174 17.11 13.27 2.98
C SER A 174 17.54 13.24 4.46
N ALA A 175 17.89 14.38 5.06
CA ALA A 175 18.12 14.53 6.51
C ALA A 175 17.01 13.94 7.41
N GLY A 176 15.75 13.96 6.97
CA GLY A 176 14.65 13.31 7.68
C GLY A 176 14.69 11.79 7.58
N GLY A 177 15.24 11.23 6.49
CA GLY A 177 15.48 9.80 6.32
C GLY A 177 16.64 9.29 7.19
N GLN A 178 17.69 10.09 7.39
CA GLN A 178 18.72 9.83 8.39
C GLN A 178 18.08 9.73 9.80
N LEU A 179 17.23 10.69 10.16
CA LEU A 179 16.54 10.69 11.45
C LEU A 179 15.57 9.49 11.58
N ALA A 180 14.82 9.16 10.52
CA ALA A 180 13.94 7.98 10.49
C ALA A 180 14.71 6.68 10.74
N ALA A 181 15.85 6.49 10.07
CA ALA A 181 16.73 5.35 10.29
C ALA A 181 17.32 5.36 11.71
N LEU A 182 17.73 6.51 12.24
CA LEU A 182 18.29 6.62 13.59
C LEU A 182 17.28 6.21 14.67
N ILE A 183 16.06 6.78 14.66
CA ILE A 183 15.04 6.44 15.66
C ILE A 183 14.48 5.04 15.47
N GLY A 184 14.34 4.55 14.23
CA GLY A 184 13.87 3.20 13.93
C GLY A 184 14.89 2.10 14.21
N THR A 185 16.19 2.41 14.19
CA THR A 185 17.25 1.46 14.61
C THR A 185 17.42 1.46 16.13
N LYS A 186 17.37 2.64 16.78
CA LYS A 186 17.35 2.74 18.26
C LYS A 186 16.08 2.16 18.89
N ASN A 187 14.98 2.20 18.15
CA ASN A 187 13.63 1.74 18.47
C ASN A 187 13.24 1.81 19.96
N SER A 188 13.26 3.02 20.53
CA SER A 188 13.01 3.24 21.96
C SER A 188 11.67 2.63 22.40
N ASN A 189 11.73 1.57 23.22
CA ASN A 189 10.60 0.77 23.69
C ASN A 189 9.87 -0.07 22.61
N ASN A 190 10.55 -0.44 21.52
CA ASN A 190 10.01 -1.26 20.42
C ASN A 190 8.66 -0.72 19.86
N ARG A 191 8.57 0.61 19.75
CA ARG A 191 7.38 1.38 19.34
C ARG A 191 7.29 1.65 17.84
N ILE A 192 8.38 1.47 17.11
CA ILE A 192 8.45 1.63 15.66
C ILE A 192 8.54 0.22 15.06
N LYS A 193 7.66 -0.08 14.11
CA LYS A 193 7.57 -1.40 13.49
C LYS A 193 8.07 -1.44 12.04
N ALA A 194 8.21 -0.28 11.39
CA ALA A 194 8.78 -0.17 10.05
C ALA A 194 9.45 1.19 9.81
N VAL A 195 10.46 1.22 8.95
CA VAL A 195 11.18 2.44 8.53
C VAL A 195 11.15 2.60 7.01
N ILE A 196 10.81 3.78 6.51
CA ILE A 196 11.00 4.17 5.10
C ILE A 196 12.06 5.27 5.02
N ASN A 197 13.23 4.95 4.44
CA ASN A 197 14.31 5.89 4.21
C ASN A 197 14.31 6.32 2.73
N ILE A 198 13.94 7.58 2.47
CA ILE A 198 13.91 8.14 1.12
C ILE A 198 15.19 8.96 0.90
N ASP A 199 16.17 8.35 0.25
CA ASP A 199 17.44 8.97 -0.16
C ASP A 199 18.20 9.69 0.97
N GLY A 200 18.17 9.12 2.17
CA GLY A 200 18.49 9.87 3.40
C GLY A 200 19.56 9.29 4.32
N ILE A 201 20.02 8.05 4.15
CA ILE A 201 20.98 7.44 5.08
C ILE A 201 22.37 8.12 5.03
N SER A 202 22.94 8.35 6.21
CA SER A 202 24.34 8.73 6.39
C SER A 202 24.86 8.12 7.68
N THR A 203 26.10 7.62 7.64
CA THR A 203 26.80 7.10 8.82
C THR A 203 27.52 8.20 9.62
N PHE A 204 27.81 9.36 9.02
CA PHE A 204 28.69 10.45 9.52
C PHE A 204 30.14 10.05 9.86
N ILE A 205 30.38 8.86 10.42
CA ILE A 205 31.67 8.42 10.94
C ILE A 205 32.63 7.84 9.89
N ASN A 206 32.30 7.95 8.60
CA ASN A 206 33.25 7.57 7.53
C ASN A 206 34.33 8.66 7.35
N ASN A 207 35.53 8.24 6.93
CA ASN A 207 36.67 9.14 6.77
C ASN A 207 36.35 10.35 5.88
N GLU A 208 35.61 10.16 4.78
CA GLU A 208 35.22 11.25 3.88
C GLU A 208 34.44 12.38 4.58
N THR A 209 33.44 12.04 5.41
CA THR A 209 32.62 13.05 6.10
C THR A 209 33.41 13.73 7.22
N ILE A 210 34.23 12.96 7.95
CA ILE A 210 35.14 13.47 8.99
C ILE A 210 36.16 14.44 8.39
N GLU A 211 36.88 14.04 7.33
CA GLU A 211 37.89 14.85 6.65
C GLU A 211 37.28 16.07 5.97
N ARG A 212 36.08 15.96 5.37
CA ARG A 212 35.35 17.09 4.77
C ARG A 212 35.05 18.18 5.81
N ALA A 213 34.65 17.80 7.03
CA ALA A 213 34.40 18.74 8.12
C ALA A 213 35.71 19.30 8.72
N GLN A 214 36.70 18.46 8.97
CA GLN A 214 38.01 18.88 9.50
C GLN A 214 38.71 19.85 8.53
N LYS A 215 38.74 19.54 7.22
CA LYS A 215 39.29 20.43 6.19
C LYS A 215 38.55 21.77 6.12
N ALA A 216 37.23 21.79 6.30
CA ALA A 216 36.47 23.05 6.34
C ALA A 216 36.88 23.93 7.54
N ARG A 217 37.08 23.32 8.71
CA ARG A 217 37.61 23.97 9.91
C ARG A 217 39.02 24.54 9.68
N ASP A 218 39.93 23.72 9.20
CA ASP A 218 41.36 24.06 9.03
C ASP A 218 41.59 25.15 7.97
N THR A 219 40.71 25.24 6.97
CA THR A 219 40.75 26.26 5.92
C THR A 219 39.89 27.50 6.20
N GLY A 220 39.15 27.54 7.31
CA GLY A 220 38.19 28.61 7.62
C GLY A 220 37.00 28.68 6.65
N ALA A 221 36.73 27.61 5.91
CA ALA A 221 35.60 27.53 4.99
C ALA A 221 34.26 27.34 5.72
N LYS A 222 33.14 27.50 5.02
CA LYS A 222 31.81 27.27 5.60
C LYS A 222 31.69 25.80 6.03
N MET A 223 31.57 25.59 7.34
CA MET A 223 31.39 24.29 7.98
C MET A 223 30.20 23.52 7.34
N PRO A 224 30.32 22.21 7.06
CA PRO A 224 29.20 21.37 6.66
C PRO A 224 28.00 21.48 7.60
N VAL A 225 26.79 21.32 7.06
CA VAL A 225 25.55 21.53 7.82
C VAL A 225 25.32 20.42 8.84
N ASP A 226 25.69 19.19 8.46
CA ASP A 226 25.84 18.03 9.33
C ASP A 226 26.79 18.31 10.50
N ALA A 227 28.03 18.77 10.24
CA ALA A 227 28.98 19.14 11.29
C ALA A 227 28.50 20.32 12.18
N GLN A 228 27.72 21.26 11.64
CA GLN A 228 27.09 22.31 12.45
C GLN A 228 26.02 21.73 13.40
N TRP A 229 25.15 20.85 12.91
CA TRP A 229 24.09 20.20 13.70
C TRP A 229 24.66 19.24 14.77
N LEU A 230 25.75 18.54 14.45
CA LEU A 230 26.50 17.68 15.38
C LEU A 230 27.38 18.47 16.37
N ASN A 231 27.32 19.81 16.37
CA ASN A 231 28.06 20.70 17.26
C ASN A 231 29.59 20.54 17.16
N GLY A 232 30.12 20.64 15.94
CA GLY A 232 31.55 20.68 15.64
C GLY A 232 32.04 19.55 14.74
N THR A 233 33.33 19.57 14.45
CA THR A 233 34.03 18.48 13.77
C THR A 233 34.14 17.23 14.65
N TYR A 234 34.40 16.06 14.06
CA TYR A 234 34.60 14.82 14.82
C TYR A 234 35.73 14.93 15.87
N SER A 235 36.73 15.78 15.66
CA SER A 235 37.81 16.04 16.62
C SER A 235 37.40 16.96 17.78
N GLU A 236 36.27 17.66 17.67
CA GLU A 236 35.69 18.52 18.72
C GLU A 236 34.60 17.80 19.52
N ASN A 237 33.77 17.01 18.84
CA ASN A 237 32.61 16.36 19.45
C ASN A 237 32.36 14.95 18.86
N PRO A 238 33.28 13.99 19.05
CA PRO A 238 33.14 12.65 18.48
C PRO A 238 31.87 11.96 19.00
N LYS A 239 31.47 12.24 20.24
CA LYS A 239 30.27 11.68 20.87
C LYS A 239 29.01 11.92 20.02
N HIS A 240 28.77 13.16 19.57
CA HIS A 240 27.56 13.45 18.77
C HIS A 240 27.59 12.71 17.43
N TRP A 241 28.74 12.66 16.76
CA TRP A 241 28.92 11.95 15.49
C TRP A 241 28.67 10.44 15.64
N THR A 242 29.25 9.81 16.68
CA THR A 242 29.00 8.40 16.99
C THR A 242 27.53 8.14 17.35
N GLN A 243 26.90 9.01 18.16
CA GLN A 243 25.53 8.81 18.61
C GLN A 243 24.46 9.09 17.55
N ALA A 244 24.75 9.90 16.53
CA ALA A 244 23.85 10.20 15.42
C ALA A 244 23.95 9.17 14.26
N SER A 245 25.02 8.39 14.18
CA SER A 245 25.14 7.31 13.20
C SER A 245 24.15 6.18 13.51
N ALA A 246 23.23 5.87 12.58
CA ALA A 246 22.26 4.78 12.76
C ALA A 246 22.95 3.40 12.86
N LEU A 247 24.09 3.21 12.20
CA LEU A 247 24.85 1.95 12.23
C LEU A 247 25.22 1.49 13.64
N ASN A 248 25.56 2.45 14.51
CA ASN A 248 26.04 2.18 15.88
C ASN A 248 24.94 1.70 16.84
N TRP A 249 23.70 1.58 16.37
CA TRP A 249 22.54 1.20 17.19
C TRP A 249 21.85 -0.08 16.72
N ILE A 250 22.35 -0.74 15.65
CA ILE A 250 21.72 -1.96 15.12
C ILE A 250 21.77 -3.07 16.18
N ASN A 251 20.60 -3.60 16.49
CA ASN A 251 20.32 -4.58 17.53
C ASN A 251 18.96 -5.26 17.26
N ASP A 252 18.61 -6.31 18.00
CA ASP A 252 17.42 -7.14 17.73
C ASP A 252 16.06 -6.40 17.80
N ASP A 253 15.97 -5.27 18.53
CA ASP A 253 14.78 -4.39 18.51
C ASP A 253 14.71 -3.48 17.26
N SER A 254 15.68 -3.51 16.34
CA SER A 254 15.71 -2.61 15.16
C SER A 254 14.53 -2.88 14.22
N ALA A 255 13.81 -1.83 13.84
CA ALA A 255 12.67 -1.95 12.93
C ALA A 255 13.13 -2.28 11.49
N PRO A 256 12.41 -3.19 10.76
CA PRO A 256 12.59 -3.42 9.33
C PRO A 256 12.62 -2.13 8.50
N ILE A 257 13.45 -2.10 7.45
CA ILE A 257 13.70 -0.87 6.67
C ILE A 257 13.57 -1.05 5.15
N CYS A 258 12.87 -0.13 4.50
CA CYS A 258 12.85 0.06 3.06
C CYS A 258 13.65 1.30 2.68
N PHE A 259 14.63 1.14 1.80
CA PHE A 259 15.36 2.24 1.18
C PHE A 259 14.77 2.54 -0.20
N ILE A 260 14.34 3.78 -0.40
CA ILE A 260 13.93 4.27 -1.72
C ILE A 260 14.95 5.34 -2.13
N ASN A 261 15.77 5.06 -3.14
CA ASN A 261 16.97 5.82 -3.48
C ASN A 261 16.95 6.40 -4.90
N SER A 262 17.68 7.50 -5.09
CA SER A 262 18.26 7.86 -6.39
C SER A 262 19.55 7.06 -6.62
N SER A 263 20.00 6.85 -7.87
CA SER A 263 21.32 6.25 -8.14
C SER A 263 22.50 7.21 -7.92
N ILE A 264 22.45 8.04 -6.87
CA ILE A 264 23.50 8.99 -6.50
C ILE A 264 24.21 8.53 -5.21
N ASP A 265 25.37 7.91 -5.35
CA ASP A 265 26.18 7.22 -4.31
C ASP A 265 26.22 7.90 -2.94
N ARG A 266 26.29 9.24 -2.89
CA ARG A 266 26.39 10.00 -1.64
C ARG A 266 25.18 9.82 -0.69
N PHE A 267 24.04 9.39 -1.21
CA PHE A 267 22.83 9.09 -0.44
C PHE A 267 22.69 7.60 -0.09
N HIS A 268 23.70 6.80 -0.42
CA HIS A 268 23.85 5.39 -0.01
C HIS A 268 24.89 5.26 1.12
N ASN A 269 25.26 6.37 1.77
CA ASN A 269 26.38 6.46 2.70
C ASN A 269 26.14 5.64 3.99
N GLY A 270 26.69 4.42 4.01
CA GLY A 270 26.41 3.43 5.06
C GLY A 270 25.11 2.65 4.85
N ARG A 271 24.43 2.75 3.69
CA ARG A 271 23.23 1.96 3.39
C ARG A 271 23.52 0.48 3.41
N ASP A 272 24.51 0.06 2.62
CA ASP A 272 24.78 -1.35 2.37
C ASP A 272 25.41 -2.01 3.61
N GLU A 273 26.10 -1.22 4.43
CA GLU A 273 26.55 -1.58 5.79
C GLU A 273 25.35 -1.78 6.74
N HIS A 274 24.35 -0.89 6.74
CA HIS A 274 23.12 -1.01 7.54
C HIS A 274 22.32 -2.26 7.14
N ILE A 275 22.15 -2.50 5.83
CA ILE A 275 21.49 -3.69 5.27
C ILE A 275 22.18 -4.97 5.71
N GLU A 276 23.51 -5.07 5.54
CA GLU A 276 24.24 -6.29 5.88
C GLU A 276 24.22 -6.54 7.40
N LEU A 277 24.30 -5.51 8.23
CA LEU A 277 24.19 -5.63 9.68
C LEU A 277 22.78 -6.07 10.13
N LEU A 278 21.71 -5.49 9.58
CA LEU A 278 20.33 -5.94 9.85
C LEU A 278 20.09 -7.39 9.40
N LYS A 279 20.59 -7.75 8.22
CA LYS A 279 20.56 -9.13 7.68
C LYS A 279 21.26 -10.13 8.58
N ASN A 280 22.37 -9.75 9.24
CA ASN A 280 23.10 -10.61 10.18
C ASN A 280 22.34 -10.87 11.50
N ILE A 281 21.36 -10.03 11.87
CA ILE A 281 20.43 -10.25 12.99
C ILE A 281 19.03 -10.68 12.54
N GLY A 282 18.84 -10.98 11.25
CA GLY A 282 17.55 -11.45 10.70
C GLY A 282 16.49 -10.37 10.49
N VAL A 283 16.78 -9.09 10.78
CA VAL A 283 15.83 -7.99 10.55
C VAL A 283 15.67 -7.71 9.06
N TYR A 284 14.42 -7.66 8.60
CA TYR A 284 14.11 -7.52 7.17
C TYR A 284 14.49 -6.15 6.60
N SER A 285 15.05 -6.14 5.39
CA SER A 285 15.28 -4.91 4.62
C SER A 285 15.10 -5.10 3.11
N GLU A 286 14.78 -4.00 2.41
CA GLU A 286 14.71 -3.93 0.94
C GLU A 286 15.17 -2.58 0.38
N VAL A 287 15.50 -2.57 -0.92
CA VAL A 287 15.99 -1.38 -1.64
C VAL A 287 15.27 -1.28 -2.98
N HIS A 288 14.76 -0.08 -3.29
CA HIS A 288 14.25 0.32 -4.60
C HIS A 288 15.04 1.54 -5.09
N THR A 289 15.70 1.43 -6.24
CA THR A 289 16.54 2.50 -6.81
C THR A 289 15.90 3.04 -8.09
N PHE A 290 15.76 4.37 -8.18
CA PHE A 290 15.40 5.05 -9.42
C PHE A 290 16.63 5.56 -10.16
N GLU A 291 16.85 5.02 -11.35
CA GLU A 291 17.91 5.46 -12.27
C GLU A 291 17.64 6.84 -12.88
N ASP A 292 18.72 7.60 -13.10
CA ASP A 292 18.75 8.98 -13.62
C ASP A 292 17.68 9.90 -12.99
N THR A 293 17.82 10.15 -11.69
CA THR A 293 16.87 10.97 -10.91
C THR A 293 17.52 12.16 -10.21
N PRO A 294 16.74 13.23 -9.91
CA PRO A 294 17.16 14.22 -8.93
C PRO A 294 17.05 13.62 -7.54
N HIS A 295 17.89 14.07 -6.59
CA HIS A 295 17.75 13.72 -5.17
C HIS A 295 16.29 13.84 -4.68
N THR A 296 15.62 14.94 -5.03
CA THR A 296 14.25 15.27 -4.62
C THR A 296 13.16 14.59 -5.47
N PHE A 297 13.41 13.41 -6.04
CA PHE A 297 12.48 12.68 -6.92
C PHE A 297 11.08 12.51 -6.33
N TRP A 298 10.98 12.30 -5.01
CA TRP A 298 9.72 12.12 -4.28
C TRP A 298 8.81 13.36 -4.28
N LEU A 299 9.27 14.52 -4.75
CA LEU A 299 8.46 15.73 -4.89
C LEU A 299 7.76 15.84 -6.26
N PHE A 300 8.07 14.96 -7.21
CA PHE A 300 7.73 15.14 -8.63
C PHE A 300 7.20 13.88 -9.31
N HIS A 301 6.29 14.06 -10.27
CA HIS A 301 5.98 13.01 -11.25
C HIS A 301 7.17 12.82 -12.21
N PRO A 302 7.45 11.58 -12.66
CA PRO A 302 6.68 10.36 -12.41
C PRO A 302 6.96 9.70 -11.04
N TRP A 303 8.17 9.86 -10.50
CA TRP A 303 8.71 9.03 -9.41
C TRP A 303 7.92 9.09 -8.09
N HIS A 304 7.15 10.16 -7.85
CA HIS A 304 6.30 10.27 -6.66
C HIS A 304 5.36 9.07 -6.48
N ILE A 305 4.61 8.69 -7.51
CA ILE A 305 3.61 7.61 -7.40
C ILE A 305 4.31 6.26 -7.16
N SER A 306 5.43 6.02 -7.83
CA SER A 306 6.28 4.85 -7.54
C SER A 306 6.83 4.88 -6.12
N THR A 307 7.19 6.05 -5.57
CA THR A 307 7.65 6.22 -4.17
C THR A 307 6.54 5.90 -3.18
N VAL A 308 5.31 6.38 -3.43
CA VAL A 308 4.11 6.02 -2.63
C VAL A 308 3.89 4.51 -2.69
N ASN A 309 3.93 3.91 -3.87
CA ASN A 309 3.66 2.48 -4.06
C ASN A 309 4.73 1.60 -3.41
N TYR A 310 6.02 1.94 -3.50
CA TYR A 310 7.07 1.20 -2.78
C TYR A 310 6.91 1.34 -1.26
N ALA A 311 6.62 2.55 -0.76
CA ALA A 311 6.34 2.77 0.66
C ALA A 311 5.12 1.96 1.12
N ALA A 312 3.98 2.05 0.44
CA ALA A 312 2.76 1.35 0.78
C ALA A 312 2.91 -0.18 0.68
N ASN A 313 3.56 -0.70 -0.37
CA ASN A 313 3.80 -2.13 -0.52
C ASN A 313 4.76 -2.67 0.54
N PHE A 314 5.78 -1.91 0.94
CA PHE A 314 6.63 -2.27 2.06
C PHE A 314 5.87 -2.25 3.39
N LEU A 315 5.09 -1.20 3.68
CA LEU A 315 4.31 -1.13 4.92
C LEU A 315 3.26 -2.23 5.00
N ARG A 316 2.52 -2.51 3.91
CA ARG A 316 1.67 -3.71 3.82
C ARG A 316 2.49 -4.99 3.98
N LYS A 317 3.71 -5.06 3.49
CA LYS A 317 4.57 -6.24 3.71
C LYS A 317 5.07 -6.39 5.15
N ILE A 318 4.99 -5.36 6.00
CA ILE A 318 5.32 -5.45 7.43
C ILE A 318 4.06 -5.55 8.31
N PHE A 319 2.92 -4.99 7.88
CA PHE A 319 1.66 -4.95 8.64
C PHE A 319 0.58 -5.93 8.14
N ASP A 320 0.58 -6.26 6.84
CA ASP A 320 -0.08 -7.44 6.24
C ASP A 320 0.91 -8.62 6.07
N SER A 321 2.19 -8.50 6.47
CA SER A 321 2.80 -9.66 7.14
C SER A 321 2.01 -9.89 8.42
N PRO A 322 1.99 -11.11 8.97
CA PRO A 322 1.51 -11.29 10.33
C PRO A 322 2.26 -10.34 11.28
N ALA A 323 1.57 -9.30 11.76
CA ALA A 323 1.52 -9.09 13.20
C ALA A 323 1.28 -10.46 13.84
N GLU A 324 1.90 -10.77 14.98
CA GLU A 324 1.74 -12.09 15.62
C GLU A 324 0.26 -12.42 15.74
N LEU A 325 -0.24 -13.23 14.80
CA LEU A 325 -1.65 -13.52 14.67
C LEU A 325 -1.91 -14.47 15.82
N GLU A 326 -2.38 -13.93 16.94
CA GLU A 326 -2.74 -14.72 18.08
C GLU A 326 -3.65 -15.84 17.57
N ASP A 327 -3.16 -17.09 17.60
CA ASP A 327 -3.88 -18.23 17.01
C ASP A 327 -5.29 -18.38 17.64
N ASN A 328 -5.49 -17.76 18.81
CA ASN A 328 -6.75 -17.40 19.48
C ASN A 328 -7.88 -16.82 18.58
N ASP A 329 -7.56 -16.10 17.49
CA ASP A 329 -8.55 -15.36 16.68
C ASP A 329 -9.13 -16.18 15.51
N TYR A 330 -8.66 -17.41 15.31
CA TYR A 330 -9.12 -18.36 14.29
C TYR A 330 -9.72 -19.61 14.94
N ASP A 331 -10.66 -20.29 14.27
CA ASP A 331 -11.20 -21.56 14.78
C ASP A 331 -10.18 -22.70 14.63
N PHE A 332 -9.32 -22.65 13.59
CA PHE A 332 -8.22 -23.59 13.34
C PHE A 332 -7.08 -22.94 12.55
N VAL A 333 -5.86 -23.44 12.76
CA VAL A 333 -4.64 -23.07 12.03
C VAL A 333 -4.07 -24.26 11.26
N VAL A 334 -3.68 -24.05 10.01
CA VAL A 334 -3.02 -25.04 9.15
C VAL A 334 -1.56 -24.65 8.89
N ALA A 335 -0.63 -25.56 9.11
CA ALA A 335 0.80 -25.37 8.82
C ALA A 335 1.50 -26.69 8.46
N GLN A 336 2.17 -26.75 7.31
CA GLN A 336 2.81 -27.99 6.81
C GLN A 336 3.98 -28.49 7.66
N ASP A 337 4.56 -27.63 8.51
CA ASP A 337 5.65 -27.94 9.43
C ASP A 337 5.18 -28.54 10.78
N GLY A 338 3.86 -28.58 11.02
CA GLY A 338 3.27 -29.04 12.28
C GLY A 338 3.18 -27.97 13.37
N SER A 339 3.34 -26.68 13.03
CA SER A 339 3.22 -25.55 13.98
C SER A 339 1.78 -25.09 14.27
N GLY A 340 0.76 -25.70 13.64
CA GLY A 340 -0.67 -25.43 13.85
C GLY A 340 -1.48 -26.72 14.05
N ASP A 341 -2.80 -26.60 14.21
CA ASP A 341 -3.71 -27.71 14.50
C ASP A 341 -3.69 -28.82 13.42
N PHE A 342 -3.50 -28.44 12.16
CA PHE A 342 -3.50 -29.36 11.01
C PHE A 342 -2.33 -29.13 10.07
N THR A 343 -1.90 -30.18 9.37
CA THR A 343 -0.92 -30.11 8.27
C THR A 343 -1.57 -30.14 6.87
N SER A 344 -2.88 -30.36 6.81
CA SER A 344 -3.74 -30.38 5.61
C SER A 344 -4.88 -29.36 5.75
N VAL A 345 -5.18 -28.66 4.66
CA VAL A 345 -6.31 -27.74 4.59
C VAL A 345 -7.64 -28.49 4.53
N GLN A 346 -7.66 -29.65 3.86
CA GLN A 346 -8.86 -30.50 3.84
C GLN A 346 -9.22 -31.02 5.24
N ASP A 347 -8.26 -31.40 6.07
CA ASP A 347 -8.55 -31.91 7.41
C ASP A 347 -9.07 -30.83 8.36
N ALA A 348 -8.57 -29.59 8.26
CA ALA A 348 -9.15 -28.45 8.97
C ALA A 348 -10.59 -28.15 8.51
N ILE A 349 -10.88 -28.21 7.21
CA ILE A 349 -12.24 -28.08 6.66
C ILE A 349 -13.15 -29.22 7.17
N ASN A 350 -12.62 -30.45 7.27
CA ASN A 350 -13.36 -31.60 7.79
C ASN A 350 -13.75 -31.40 9.27
N ALA A 351 -12.85 -30.79 10.06
CA ALA A 351 -13.03 -30.56 11.50
C ALA A 351 -14.07 -29.48 11.84
N VAL A 352 -14.36 -28.53 10.94
CA VAL A 352 -15.44 -27.54 11.12
C VAL A 352 -16.79 -28.27 11.21
N PRO A 353 -17.60 -28.09 12.28
CA PRO A 353 -18.89 -28.78 12.42
C PRO A 353 -19.87 -28.46 11.29
N ASP A 354 -20.55 -29.48 10.78
CA ASP A 354 -21.59 -29.32 9.74
C ASP A 354 -22.78 -28.49 10.27
N PHE A 355 -23.28 -27.59 9.42
CA PHE A 355 -24.40 -26.70 9.70
C PHE A 355 -24.20 -25.80 10.95
N ARG A 356 -22.95 -25.49 11.31
CA ARG A 356 -22.62 -24.53 12.37
C ARG A 356 -23.30 -23.19 12.10
N LYS A 357 -23.94 -22.62 13.12
CA LYS A 357 -24.69 -21.36 13.04
C LYS A 357 -23.82 -20.10 13.12
N GLN A 358 -22.53 -20.26 13.44
CA GLN A 358 -21.57 -19.18 13.58
C GLN A 358 -20.52 -19.29 12.46
N PRO A 359 -20.11 -18.17 11.84
CA PRO A 359 -19.03 -18.16 10.85
C PRO A 359 -17.76 -18.82 11.39
N SER A 360 -17.02 -19.49 10.53
CA SER A 360 -15.79 -20.19 10.92
C SER A 360 -14.60 -19.63 10.15
N ARG A 361 -13.43 -19.46 10.79
CA ARG A 361 -12.20 -18.94 10.17
C ARG A 361 -11.09 -19.97 10.28
N ILE A 362 -10.49 -20.34 9.14
CA ILE A 362 -9.28 -21.18 9.10
C ILE A 362 -8.12 -20.32 8.60
N PHE A 363 -7.06 -20.23 9.39
CA PHE A 363 -5.79 -19.63 8.96
C PHE A 363 -4.89 -20.69 8.30
N ILE A 364 -4.17 -20.33 7.25
CA ILE A 364 -3.32 -21.23 6.48
C ILE A 364 -1.94 -20.61 6.30
N ARG A 365 -0.97 -21.09 7.07
CA ARG A 365 0.43 -20.67 7.03
C ARG A 365 1.08 -21.00 5.69
N ASN A 366 2.15 -20.30 5.37
CA ASN A 366 2.87 -20.38 4.09
C ASN A 366 3.27 -21.83 3.76
N GLY A 367 2.97 -22.26 2.53
CA GLY A 367 3.11 -23.65 2.12
C GLY A 367 2.48 -23.96 0.76
N TYR A 368 2.93 -25.05 0.15
CA TYR A 368 2.39 -25.56 -1.11
C TYR A 368 1.53 -26.80 -0.82
N TYR A 369 0.24 -26.55 -0.62
CA TYR A 369 -0.77 -27.54 -0.25
C TYR A 369 -1.25 -28.28 -1.49
N ARG A 370 -0.50 -29.33 -1.86
CA ARG A 370 -0.77 -30.14 -3.05
C ARG A 370 -1.86 -31.19 -2.81
N GLU A 371 -3.06 -30.73 -2.51
CA GLU A 371 -4.23 -31.55 -2.17
C GLU A 371 -5.48 -31.11 -2.94
N LYS A 372 -6.45 -32.01 -3.10
CA LYS A 372 -7.73 -31.70 -3.74
C LYS A 372 -8.71 -31.23 -2.67
N VAL A 373 -8.94 -29.92 -2.60
CA VAL A 373 -9.77 -29.30 -1.55
C VAL A 373 -11.24 -29.29 -1.96
N ILE A 374 -12.11 -29.77 -1.09
CA ILE A 374 -13.56 -29.77 -1.24
C ILE A 374 -14.16 -29.16 0.03
N ILE A 375 -14.79 -28.00 -0.14
CA ILE A 375 -15.60 -27.34 0.88
C ILE A 375 -17.07 -27.67 0.56
N PRO A 376 -17.70 -28.63 1.27
CA PRO A 376 -19.09 -29.01 0.99
C PRO A 376 -20.09 -27.96 1.48
N ASP A 377 -21.30 -27.98 0.93
CA ASP A 377 -22.39 -27.05 1.28
C ASP A 377 -22.71 -27.01 2.78
N THR A 378 -22.35 -28.05 3.55
CA THR A 378 -22.56 -28.13 5.00
C THR A 378 -21.71 -27.13 5.81
N LYS A 379 -20.64 -26.57 5.24
CA LYS A 379 -19.72 -25.62 5.92
C LYS A 379 -20.10 -24.16 5.67
N HIS A 380 -21.35 -23.79 5.96
CA HIS A 380 -21.87 -22.42 5.78
C HIS A 380 -20.95 -21.35 6.40
N SER A 381 -20.82 -20.19 5.74
CA SER A 381 -20.08 -19.02 6.25
C SER A 381 -18.63 -19.33 6.69
N LEU A 382 -17.93 -20.18 5.92
CA LEU A 382 -16.51 -20.47 6.12
C LEU A 382 -15.63 -19.37 5.48
N THR A 383 -14.63 -18.90 6.23
CA THR A 383 -13.55 -18.04 5.75
C THR A 383 -12.24 -18.81 5.72
N LEU A 384 -11.50 -18.78 4.60
CA LEU A 384 -10.09 -19.18 4.55
C LEU A 384 -9.20 -17.93 4.46
N VAL A 385 -8.16 -17.84 5.29
CA VAL A 385 -7.17 -16.76 5.24
C VAL A 385 -5.78 -17.35 5.07
N GLY A 386 -5.08 -17.00 3.99
CA GLY A 386 -3.67 -17.34 3.81
C GLY A 386 -2.74 -16.34 4.49
N GLU A 387 -1.60 -16.82 5.00
CA GLU A 387 -0.52 -15.98 5.54
C GLU A 387 0.07 -15.03 4.48
N ASN A 388 0.18 -15.48 3.22
CA ASN A 388 0.62 -14.61 2.14
C ASN A 388 0.17 -15.10 0.75
N LYS A 389 -0.42 -14.20 -0.05
CA LYS A 389 -1.00 -14.56 -1.38
C LYS A 389 -0.02 -15.19 -2.36
N TYR A 390 1.30 -14.98 -2.21
CA TYR A 390 2.33 -15.53 -3.09
C TYR A 390 2.98 -16.83 -2.58
N LYS A 391 2.73 -17.22 -1.32
CA LYS A 391 3.40 -18.34 -0.64
C LYS A 391 2.42 -19.36 -0.03
N THR A 392 1.19 -18.98 0.29
CA THR A 392 0.11 -19.89 0.65
C THR A 392 -0.62 -20.31 -0.63
N ILE A 393 -0.37 -21.53 -1.10
CA ILE A 393 -0.83 -22.03 -2.41
C ILE A 393 -1.59 -23.35 -2.24
N LEU A 394 -2.87 -23.36 -2.61
CA LEU A 394 -3.68 -24.58 -2.73
C LEU A 394 -3.65 -25.05 -4.18
N SER A 395 -3.19 -26.29 -4.44
CA SER A 395 -2.96 -26.76 -5.82
C SER A 395 -3.25 -28.24 -6.05
N PHE A 396 -3.76 -28.53 -7.25
CA PHE A 396 -3.85 -29.89 -7.79
C PHE A 396 -3.54 -29.88 -9.29
N ASN A 397 -3.54 -31.05 -9.95
CA ASN A 397 -3.23 -31.16 -11.38
C ASN A 397 -4.14 -32.15 -12.12
N ASN A 398 -5.45 -31.94 -12.02
CA ASN A 398 -6.44 -32.64 -12.82
C ASN A 398 -6.80 -31.83 -14.08
N PHE A 399 -7.18 -32.53 -15.14
CA PHE A 399 -7.63 -31.97 -16.42
C PHE A 399 -8.79 -32.81 -16.96
N ALA A 400 -9.66 -32.26 -17.79
CA ALA A 400 -10.95 -32.88 -18.13
C ALA A 400 -10.84 -34.31 -18.71
N SER A 401 -9.96 -34.51 -19.70
CA SER A 401 -9.73 -35.80 -20.35
C SER A 401 -8.86 -36.79 -19.54
N LYS A 402 -8.57 -36.48 -18.27
CA LYS A 402 -7.87 -37.38 -17.35
C LYS A 402 -8.82 -38.52 -16.98
N ALA A 403 -8.46 -39.75 -17.34
CA ALA A 403 -9.22 -40.92 -16.95
C ALA A 403 -9.30 -41.05 -15.42
N SER A 404 -10.52 -41.32 -14.94
CA SER A 404 -10.82 -41.68 -13.55
C SER A 404 -10.31 -43.09 -13.23
N ARG A 405 -10.39 -43.50 -11.95
CA ARG A 405 -10.12 -44.89 -11.54
C ARG A 405 -11.11 -45.92 -12.12
N LEU A 406 -12.20 -45.48 -12.75
CA LEU A 406 -13.20 -46.35 -13.38
C LEU A 406 -13.03 -46.42 -14.91
N GLY A 407 -12.18 -45.57 -15.50
CA GLY A 407 -11.91 -45.50 -16.93
C GLY A 407 -12.49 -44.25 -17.61
N ASP A 408 -13.63 -43.74 -17.14
CA ASP A 408 -14.30 -42.56 -17.70
C ASP A 408 -13.49 -41.26 -17.47
N GLU A 409 -13.57 -40.31 -18.40
CA GLU A 409 -13.00 -38.96 -18.23
C GLU A 409 -13.68 -38.21 -17.07
N ILE A 410 -12.90 -37.45 -16.29
CA ILE A 410 -13.44 -36.67 -15.15
C ILE A 410 -14.20 -35.39 -15.56
N GLY A 411 -13.97 -34.88 -16.77
CA GLY A 411 -14.60 -33.68 -17.30
C GLY A 411 -14.17 -32.37 -16.60
N THR A 412 -14.56 -31.21 -17.15
CA THR A 412 -14.20 -29.88 -16.62
C THR A 412 -14.56 -29.71 -15.14
N SER A 413 -15.79 -30.06 -14.74
CA SER A 413 -16.19 -29.95 -13.32
C SER A 413 -15.46 -30.93 -12.40
N GLY A 414 -14.97 -32.07 -12.91
CA GLY A 414 -14.13 -33.01 -12.15
C GLY A 414 -12.66 -32.60 -12.09
N SER A 415 -12.22 -31.71 -13.00
CA SER A 415 -10.82 -31.29 -13.11
C SER A 415 -10.40 -30.24 -12.09
N ALA A 416 -11.35 -29.61 -11.40
CA ALA A 416 -11.07 -28.61 -10.38
C ALA A 416 -10.12 -29.09 -9.27
N SER A 417 -9.17 -28.22 -8.90
CA SER A 417 -8.30 -28.40 -7.74
C SER A 417 -9.04 -28.09 -6.42
N ILE A 418 -9.80 -26.98 -6.38
CA ILE A 418 -10.58 -26.53 -5.22
C ILE A 418 -12.07 -26.39 -5.56
N TYR A 419 -12.95 -26.88 -4.68
CA TYR A 419 -14.42 -26.75 -4.78
C TYR A 419 -14.93 -25.91 -3.63
N VAL A 420 -15.61 -24.81 -3.96
CA VAL A 420 -16.27 -23.92 -2.98
C VAL A 420 -17.77 -24.03 -3.16
N CYS A 421 -18.44 -24.84 -2.35
CA CYS A 421 -19.89 -25.00 -2.39
C CYS A 421 -20.70 -24.11 -1.42
N PRO A 422 -20.35 -23.96 -0.12
CA PRO A 422 -21.26 -23.36 0.86
C PRO A 422 -21.45 -21.86 0.63
N ASP A 423 -22.69 -21.39 0.82
CA ASP A 423 -23.03 -19.97 0.70
C ASP A 423 -22.39 -19.12 1.82
N ASN A 424 -22.18 -17.83 1.51
CA ASN A 424 -21.43 -16.85 2.31
C ASN A 424 -19.93 -17.18 2.51
N PHE A 425 -19.30 -17.89 1.56
CA PHE A 425 -17.87 -18.21 1.62
C PHE A 425 -16.97 -16.98 1.43
N ILE A 426 -15.86 -16.90 2.18
CA ILE A 426 -14.84 -15.85 1.99
C ILE A 426 -13.45 -16.49 1.86
N ALA A 427 -12.62 -15.96 0.95
CA ALA A 427 -11.19 -16.25 0.91
C ALA A 427 -10.36 -14.96 0.87
N GLU A 428 -9.23 -14.96 1.58
CA GLU A 428 -8.31 -13.84 1.65
C GLU A 428 -6.84 -14.29 1.57
N ASN A 429 -5.98 -13.49 0.92
CA ASN A 429 -4.51 -13.64 0.92
C ASN A 429 -3.99 -15.04 0.50
N ILE A 430 -4.65 -15.71 -0.45
CA ILE A 430 -4.36 -17.09 -0.83
C ILE A 430 -4.33 -17.32 -2.35
N THR A 431 -3.48 -18.24 -2.83
CA THR A 431 -3.48 -18.71 -4.22
C THR A 431 -4.29 -20.00 -4.37
N PHE A 432 -5.11 -20.07 -5.42
CA PHE A 432 -5.74 -21.28 -5.95
C PHE A 432 -5.13 -21.62 -7.32
N GLU A 433 -4.63 -22.85 -7.51
CA GLU A 433 -3.86 -23.24 -8.70
C GLU A 433 -4.35 -24.56 -9.33
N ASN A 434 -4.28 -24.66 -10.67
CA ASN A 434 -4.20 -25.94 -11.36
C ASN A 434 -2.86 -26.11 -12.12
N ALA A 435 -2.00 -26.96 -11.58
CA ALA A 435 -0.67 -27.26 -12.10
C ALA A 435 -0.66 -28.32 -13.22
N ALA A 436 -1.78 -28.56 -13.91
CA ALA A 436 -1.83 -29.48 -15.06
C ALA A 436 -1.20 -28.90 -16.35
N GLY A 437 -1.04 -27.58 -16.45
CA GLY A 437 -0.47 -26.92 -17.62
C GLY A 437 -1.45 -26.76 -18.79
N PRO A 438 -0.97 -26.40 -20.00
CA PRO A 438 -1.80 -26.20 -21.20
C PRO A 438 -2.22 -27.54 -21.83
N ILE A 439 -3.01 -28.33 -21.12
CA ILE A 439 -3.41 -29.71 -21.48
C ILE A 439 -4.91 -29.84 -21.84
N GLY A 440 -5.60 -28.71 -22.01
CA GLY A 440 -7.06 -28.63 -22.07
C GLY A 440 -7.66 -28.10 -20.75
N GLN A 441 -8.95 -28.35 -20.52
CA GLN A 441 -9.71 -27.79 -19.40
C GLN A 441 -9.19 -28.24 -18.04
N ALA A 442 -8.57 -27.33 -17.29
CA ALA A 442 -7.87 -27.60 -16.03
C ALA A 442 -8.24 -26.52 -14.99
N VAL A 443 -9.39 -26.70 -14.34
CA VAL A 443 -9.97 -25.71 -13.43
C VAL A 443 -9.12 -25.57 -12.16
N ALA A 444 -8.77 -24.35 -11.76
CA ALA A 444 -8.14 -24.08 -10.46
C ALA A 444 -9.19 -24.11 -9.35
N ILE A 445 -10.29 -23.36 -9.53
CA ILE A 445 -11.38 -23.31 -8.56
C ILE A 445 -12.76 -23.33 -9.24
N ILE A 446 -13.67 -24.12 -8.67
CA ILE A 446 -15.09 -24.11 -9.02
C ILE A 446 -15.89 -23.50 -7.87
N VAL A 447 -16.47 -22.33 -8.13
CA VAL A 447 -17.23 -21.54 -7.14
C VAL A 447 -18.72 -21.74 -7.39
N ARG A 448 -19.36 -22.38 -6.41
CA ARG A 448 -20.80 -22.63 -6.31
C ARG A 448 -21.44 -21.95 -5.10
N SER A 449 -20.66 -21.28 -4.25
CA SER A 449 -21.20 -20.37 -3.22
C SER A 449 -22.00 -19.24 -3.87
N ASN A 450 -23.20 -18.97 -3.34
CA ASN A 450 -23.83 -17.66 -3.38
C ASN A 450 -23.24 -16.77 -2.29
N ASN A 451 -23.28 -15.45 -2.50
CA ASN A 451 -22.66 -14.45 -1.65
C ASN A 451 -21.17 -14.75 -1.34
N SER A 452 -20.35 -15.07 -2.34
CA SER A 452 -18.92 -15.37 -2.10
C SER A 452 -18.02 -14.15 -2.31
N SER A 453 -17.02 -13.95 -1.44
CA SER A 453 -16.03 -12.88 -1.64
C SER A 453 -14.58 -13.39 -1.63
N PHE A 454 -13.78 -12.87 -2.55
CA PHE A 454 -12.35 -13.17 -2.69
C PHE A 454 -11.55 -11.87 -2.63
N PHE A 455 -10.66 -11.74 -1.63
CA PHE A 455 -9.88 -10.53 -1.38
C PHE A 455 -8.39 -10.83 -1.49
N LYS A 456 -7.64 -10.03 -2.26
CA LYS A 456 -6.17 -10.20 -2.41
C LYS A 456 -5.77 -11.62 -2.90
N CYS A 457 -6.69 -12.43 -3.44
CA CYS A 457 -6.41 -13.81 -3.88
C CYS A 457 -5.69 -13.89 -5.23
N ARG A 458 -5.15 -15.06 -5.57
CA ARG A 458 -4.61 -15.38 -6.90
C ARG A 458 -5.25 -16.65 -7.47
N PHE A 459 -5.47 -16.69 -8.78
CA PHE A 459 -6.11 -17.79 -9.49
C PHE A 459 -5.26 -18.18 -10.71
N LEU A 460 -4.56 -19.32 -10.61
CA LEU A 460 -3.51 -19.71 -11.56
C LEU A 460 -3.89 -20.93 -12.38
N GLY A 461 -3.74 -20.86 -13.71
CA GLY A 461 -4.11 -21.94 -14.60
C GLY A 461 -3.80 -21.65 -16.07
N PHE A 462 -4.49 -22.36 -16.95
CA PHE A 462 -4.39 -22.18 -18.40
C PHE A 462 -5.81 -22.10 -18.98
N GLN A 463 -6.35 -23.20 -19.52
CA GLN A 463 -7.72 -23.23 -19.99
C GLN A 463 -8.68 -23.53 -18.82
N ASP A 464 -9.83 -22.82 -18.78
CA ASP A 464 -10.90 -22.99 -17.79
C ASP A 464 -10.48 -22.66 -16.32
N THR A 465 -9.55 -21.72 -16.07
CA THR A 465 -8.98 -21.46 -14.71
C THR A 465 -10.04 -21.25 -13.60
N LEU A 466 -10.99 -20.33 -13.78
CA LEU A 466 -11.98 -19.91 -12.78
C LEU A 466 -13.42 -20.21 -13.26
N TYR A 467 -14.09 -21.14 -12.57
CA TYR A 467 -15.44 -21.59 -12.93
C TYR A 467 -16.52 -21.05 -11.96
N THR A 468 -17.25 -20.02 -12.37
CA THR A 468 -18.37 -19.43 -11.60
C THR A 468 -19.68 -20.19 -11.89
N HIS A 469 -19.90 -21.32 -11.21
CA HIS A 469 -20.80 -22.38 -11.70
C HIS A 469 -22.30 -22.23 -11.34
N LYS A 470 -22.69 -21.51 -10.27
CA LYS A 470 -24.10 -21.49 -9.80
C LYS A 470 -24.84 -20.28 -10.39
N ALA A 471 -25.77 -20.54 -11.31
CA ALA A 471 -26.70 -19.52 -11.80
C ALA A 471 -27.45 -18.86 -10.63
N GLY A 472 -27.68 -17.56 -10.72
CA GLY A 472 -28.21 -16.73 -9.64
C GLY A 472 -27.26 -16.47 -8.46
N SER A 473 -26.09 -17.13 -8.40
CA SER A 473 -25.12 -16.89 -7.31
C SER A 473 -24.36 -15.59 -7.52
N LYS A 474 -24.19 -14.83 -6.43
CA LYS A 474 -23.46 -13.56 -6.38
C LYS A 474 -22.03 -13.79 -5.89
N GLN A 475 -21.05 -13.27 -6.62
CA GLN A 475 -19.63 -13.47 -6.35
C GLN A 475 -18.85 -12.15 -6.54
N TYR A 476 -17.95 -11.84 -5.63
CA TYR A 476 -17.11 -10.63 -5.65
C TYR A 476 -15.63 -10.99 -5.57
N TYR A 477 -14.81 -10.32 -6.37
CA TYR A 477 -13.38 -10.51 -6.47
C TYR A 477 -12.70 -9.13 -6.43
N LYS A 478 -11.90 -8.85 -5.38
CA LYS A 478 -11.30 -7.52 -5.13
C LYS A 478 -9.79 -7.62 -4.97
N ASN A 479 -9.05 -6.81 -5.72
CA ASN A 479 -7.58 -6.79 -5.71
C ASN A 479 -6.96 -8.19 -5.97
N CYS A 480 -7.63 -9.00 -6.80
CA CYS A 480 -7.24 -10.36 -7.14
C CYS A 480 -6.42 -10.42 -8.44
N TYR A 481 -5.58 -11.45 -8.56
CA TYR A 481 -4.82 -11.75 -9.78
C TYR A 481 -5.39 -13.03 -10.44
N ILE A 482 -5.74 -12.99 -11.72
CA ILE A 482 -6.32 -14.12 -12.46
C ILE A 482 -5.53 -14.34 -13.76
N GLU A 483 -5.02 -15.55 -14.00
CA GLU A 483 -4.30 -15.89 -15.24
C GLU A 483 -4.88 -17.09 -16.00
N GLY A 484 -4.76 -17.09 -17.33
CA GLY A 484 -5.15 -18.21 -18.17
C GLY A 484 -5.07 -17.96 -19.67
N THR A 485 -5.57 -18.91 -20.47
CA THR A 485 -5.49 -18.95 -21.94
C THR A 485 -6.87 -18.90 -22.60
N VAL A 486 -7.61 -20.01 -22.59
CA VAL A 486 -8.92 -20.15 -23.20
C VAL A 486 -9.99 -20.18 -22.12
N ASP A 487 -11.04 -19.37 -22.28
CA ASP A 487 -12.25 -19.37 -21.47
C ASP A 487 -11.96 -19.30 -19.96
N PHE A 488 -10.90 -18.58 -19.56
CA PHE A 488 -10.30 -18.77 -18.24
C PHE A 488 -11.11 -18.15 -17.08
N ILE A 489 -12.13 -17.34 -17.39
CA ILE A 489 -13.21 -16.96 -16.47
C ILE A 489 -14.55 -17.35 -17.13
N PHE A 490 -15.20 -18.41 -16.65
CA PHE A 490 -16.37 -19.00 -17.34
C PHE A 490 -17.42 -19.54 -16.37
N GLY A 491 -18.65 -19.72 -16.85
CA GLY A 491 -19.81 -20.04 -16.01
C GLY A 491 -20.92 -19.00 -16.07
N SER A 492 -21.89 -19.15 -15.17
CA SER A 492 -23.23 -18.53 -15.25
C SER A 492 -23.56 -17.61 -14.07
N SER A 493 -22.64 -17.43 -13.13
CA SER A 493 -22.88 -16.64 -11.91
C SER A 493 -22.91 -15.13 -12.19
N ILE A 494 -23.44 -14.37 -11.25
CA ILE A 494 -23.29 -12.91 -11.19
C ILE A 494 -21.93 -12.65 -10.53
N ALA A 495 -20.92 -12.30 -11.31
CA ALA A 495 -19.55 -12.12 -10.81
C ALA A 495 -19.03 -10.70 -11.05
N TYR A 496 -18.59 -10.04 -9.98
CA TYR A 496 -18.09 -8.67 -10.01
C TYR A 496 -16.60 -8.67 -9.64
N PHE A 497 -15.76 -8.25 -10.58
CA PHE A 497 -14.32 -8.14 -10.45
C PHE A 497 -13.97 -6.65 -10.35
N ASP A 498 -13.33 -6.22 -9.26
CA ASP A 498 -13.01 -4.82 -8.99
C ASP A 498 -11.53 -4.67 -8.59
N GLU A 499 -10.80 -3.75 -9.22
CA GLU A 499 -9.34 -3.58 -9.07
C GLU A 499 -8.52 -4.89 -9.29
N CYS A 500 -9.02 -5.82 -10.10
CA CYS A 500 -8.33 -7.08 -10.40
C CYS A 500 -7.28 -6.95 -11.52
N GLU A 501 -6.18 -7.68 -11.38
CA GLU A 501 -5.18 -7.92 -12.43
C GLU A 501 -5.56 -9.19 -13.23
N ILE A 502 -5.70 -9.04 -14.55
CA ILE A 502 -6.13 -10.09 -15.48
C ILE A 502 -4.99 -10.37 -16.47
N PHE A 503 -4.32 -11.51 -16.33
CA PHE A 503 -3.12 -11.84 -17.09
C PHE A 503 -3.37 -12.91 -18.16
N CYS A 504 -3.25 -12.49 -19.42
CA CYS A 504 -3.66 -13.22 -20.61
C CYS A 504 -2.47 -13.98 -21.21
N LYS A 505 -2.39 -15.29 -20.92
CA LYS A 505 -1.27 -16.15 -21.31
C LYS A 505 -1.43 -16.66 -22.75
N GLN A 506 -0.36 -16.68 -23.52
CA GLN A 506 -0.30 -17.20 -24.90
C GLN A 506 -1.30 -16.54 -25.86
N ASN A 507 -2.53 -17.05 -25.96
CA ASN A 507 -3.63 -16.53 -26.77
C ASN A 507 -4.97 -17.12 -26.28
N GLY A 508 -6.09 -16.42 -26.50
CA GLY A 508 -7.42 -17.00 -26.29
C GLY A 508 -8.53 -16.00 -25.96
N TYR A 509 -9.23 -16.25 -24.84
CA TYR A 509 -10.46 -15.57 -24.46
C TYR A 509 -10.48 -15.39 -22.94
N ILE A 510 -10.68 -14.16 -22.46
CA ILE A 510 -10.76 -13.89 -21.02
C ILE A 510 -12.05 -14.52 -20.45
N THR A 511 -13.19 -14.23 -21.08
CA THR A 511 -14.50 -14.67 -20.57
C THR A 511 -15.24 -15.64 -21.49
N ALA A 512 -15.90 -16.64 -20.89
CA ALA A 512 -16.88 -17.49 -21.54
C ALA A 512 -18.16 -17.61 -20.69
N ALA A 513 -18.87 -16.48 -20.56
CA ALA A 513 -20.10 -16.42 -19.78
C ALA A 513 -21.22 -17.29 -20.39
N SER A 514 -22.01 -17.89 -19.51
CA SER A 514 -23.20 -18.69 -19.80
C SER A 514 -24.43 -18.22 -18.99
N THR A 515 -24.52 -16.91 -18.79
CA THR A 515 -25.65 -16.19 -18.18
C THR A 515 -27.01 -16.70 -18.72
N PRO A 516 -27.96 -17.06 -17.84
CA PRO A 516 -29.34 -17.38 -18.22
C PRO A 516 -30.14 -16.18 -18.75
N GLU A 517 -31.28 -16.43 -19.40
CA GLU A 517 -32.15 -15.39 -19.96
C GLU A 517 -32.77 -14.50 -18.87
N GLU A 518 -33.10 -15.12 -17.73
CA GLU A 518 -33.72 -14.50 -16.56
C GLU A 518 -32.74 -13.69 -15.68
N GLN A 519 -31.43 -13.72 -15.97
CA GLN A 519 -30.41 -13.14 -15.11
C GLN A 519 -29.90 -11.79 -15.66
N ALA A 520 -30.36 -10.69 -15.05
CA ALA A 520 -30.09 -9.31 -15.50
C ALA A 520 -28.59 -8.92 -15.59
N TYR A 521 -27.72 -9.64 -14.87
CA TYR A 521 -26.27 -9.43 -14.85
C TYR A 521 -25.52 -10.74 -15.09
N GLY A 522 -24.36 -10.65 -15.74
CA GLY A 522 -23.39 -11.74 -15.78
C GLY A 522 -22.10 -11.29 -15.10
N TYR A 523 -21.09 -10.96 -15.90
CA TYR A 523 -19.79 -10.50 -15.40
C TYR A 523 -19.63 -8.99 -15.51
N ILE A 524 -19.17 -8.36 -14.43
CA ILE A 524 -18.77 -6.96 -14.41
C ILE A 524 -17.28 -6.94 -14.07
N PHE A 525 -16.46 -6.36 -14.93
CA PHE A 525 -15.07 -6.00 -14.64
C PHE A 525 -15.02 -4.49 -14.48
N LYS A 526 -14.56 -4.00 -13.33
CA LYS A 526 -14.42 -2.57 -13.04
C LYS A 526 -13.02 -2.24 -12.52
N HIS A 527 -12.43 -1.15 -13.02
CA HIS A 527 -11.06 -0.72 -12.69
C HIS A 527 -9.99 -1.81 -12.85
N CYS A 528 -10.26 -2.88 -13.61
CA CYS A 528 -9.33 -3.99 -13.77
C CYS A 528 -8.18 -3.62 -14.71
N LYS A 529 -7.00 -4.21 -14.49
CA LYS A 529 -5.85 -4.09 -15.38
C LYS A 529 -5.71 -5.37 -16.20
N ILE A 530 -5.63 -5.25 -17.52
CA ILE A 530 -5.57 -6.37 -18.47
C ILE A 530 -4.25 -6.31 -19.24
N GLU A 531 -3.39 -7.32 -19.02
CA GLU A 531 -2.07 -7.48 -19.64
C GLU A 531 -1.87 -8.94 -20.08
N GLY A 532 -0.74 -9.27 -20.72
CA GLY A 532 -0.44 -10.65 -21.13
C GLY A 532 0.79 -10.80 -22.01
N ASP A 533 1.07 -12.04 -22.43
CA ASP A 533 2.33 -12.42 -23.08
C ASP A 533 2.53 -11.83 -24.49
N ASN A 534 1.45 -11.69 -25.27
CA ASN A 534 1.52 -11.44 -26.72
C ASN A 534 0.51 -10.37 -27.16
N ASN A 535 0.93 -9.40 -27.96
CA ASN A 535 0.05 -8.39 -28.54
C ASN A 535 -1.01 -9.04 -29.49
N ASN A 536 -2.21 -8.46 -29.58
CA ASN A 536 -3.29 -8.82 -30.50
C ASN A 536 -3.69 -10.31 -30.44
N SER A 537 -3.65 -10.92 -29.25
CA SER A 537 -3.77 -12.37 -29.06
C SER A 537 -5.04 -12.82 -28.32
N PHE A 538 -5.74 -11.92 -27.63
CA PHE A 538 -6.93 -12.22 -26.83
C PHE A 538 -8.20 -11.50 -27.25
N TYR A 539 -9.34 -12.17 -27.10
CA TYR A 539 -10.65 -11.52 -27.02
C TYR A 539 -11.07 -11.32 -25.55
N LEU A 540 -11.80 -10.24 -25.28
CA LEU A 540 -12.45 -9.94 -24.00
C LEU A 540 -13.48 -11.03 -23.61
N GLY A 541 -14.14 -11.64 -24.60
CA GLY A 541 -15.07 -12.74 -24.33
C GLY A 541 -15.71 -13.41 -25.53
N ARG A 542 -16.40 -14.53 -25.26
CA ARG A 542 -17.28 -15.23 -26.21
C ARG A 542 -18.49 -15.94 -25.57
N PRO A 543 -19.68 -15.92 -26.21
CA PRO A 543 -20.93 -16.35 -25.59
C PRO A 543 -21.08 -17.89 -25.59
N TRP A 544 -20.81 -18.52 -24.44
CA TRP A 544 -20.99 -19.98 -24.26
C TRP A 544 -22.47 -20.38 -24.23
N ARG A 545 -23.36 -19.45 -23.85
CA ARG A 545 -24.82 -19.53 -24.03
C ARG A 545 -25.34 -18.24 -24.68
N PRO A 546 -26.54 -18.23 -25.30
CA PRO A 546 -27.02 -17.08 -26.09
C PRO A 546 -27.05 -15.76 -25.31
N TYR A 547 -27.60 -15.77 -24.09
CA TYR A 547 -27.80 -14.56 -23.27
C TYR A 547 -26.58 -14.15 -22.43
N ALA A 548 -25.38 -14.59 -22.80
CA ALA A 548 -24.14 -14.26 -22.08
C ALA A 548 -23.99 -12.74 -21.87
N ASN A 549 -23.72 -12.31 -20.64
CA ASN A 549 -23.67 -10.91 -20.25
C ASN A 549 -22.30 -10.60 -19.63
N VAL A 550 -21.55 -9.67 -20.21
CA VAL A 550 -20.20 -9.28 -19.76
C VAL A 550 -19.97 -7.80 -20.05
N VAL A 551 -19.52 -7.02 -19.05
CA VAL A 551 -19.13 -5.62 -19.25
C VAL A 551 -17.74 -5.32 -18.67
N PHE A 552 -16.96 -4.49 -19.37
CA PHE A 552 -15.68 -3.94 -18.92
C PHE A 552 -15.79 -2.42 -18.76
N LEU A 553 -15.60 -1.93 -17.53
CA LEU A 553 -15.87 -0.56 -17.10
C LEU A 553 -14.61 0.08 -16.50
N GLU A 554 -14.13 1.16 -17.10
CA GLU A 554 -13.02 1.98 -16.56
C GLU A 554 -11.70 1.19 -16.39
N CYS A 555 -11.55 0.09 -17.14
CA CYS A 555 -10.39 -0.81 -17.10
C CYS A 555 -9.20 -0.27 -17.91
N GLU A 556 -7.99 -0.65 -17.52
CA GLU A 556 -6.77 -0.47 -18.33
C GLU A 556 -6.52 -1.74 -19.16
N MET A 557 -6.33 -1.58 -20.47
CA MET A 557 -6.17 -2.67 -21.43
C MET A 557 -4.89 -2.45 -22.26
N SER A 558 -3.90 -3.33 -22.09
CA SER A 558 -2.73 -3.34 -22.97
C SER A 558 -3.10 -3.85 -24.38
N ASN A 559 -2.17 -3.72 -25.32
CA ASN A 559 -2.31 -4.21 -26.69
C ASN A 559 -2.39 -5.75 -26.82
N VAL A 560 -2.51 -6.51 -25.72
CA VAL A 560 -2.87 -7.94 -25.72
C VAL A 560 -4.25 -8.20 -26.35
N ILE A 561 -5.18 -7.25 -26.20
CA ILE A 561 -6.55 -7.33 -26.71
C ILE A 561 -6.57 -7.15 -28.24
N LYS A 562 -7.37 -7.98 -28.90
CA LYS A 562 -7.68 -7.93 -30.33
C LYS A 562 -8.54 -6.72 -30.68
N ARG A 563 -8.32 -6.12 -31.86
CA ARG A 563 -9.02 -4.89 -32.28
C ARG A 563 -10.53 -5.12 -32.39
N GLU A 564 -10.94 -6.31 -32.84
CA GLU A 564 -12.32 -6.81 -32.86
C GLU A 564 -12.97 -6.86 -31.46
N GLY A 565 -12.16 -6.99 -30.41
CA GLY A 565 -12.53 -7.08 -28.99
C GLY A 565 -13.17 -8.41 -28.59
N TRP A 566 -14.17 -8.88 -29.34
CA TRP A 566 -15.07 -9.96 -28.93
C TRP A 566 -15.31 -10.98 -30.04
N ASN A 567 -15.70 -12.20 -29.66
CA ASN A 567 -16.00 -13.28 -30.59
C ASN A 567 -17.40 -13.87 -30.34
N ASN A 568 -18.13 -14.21 -31.41
CA ASN A 568 -19.53 -14.66 -31.34
C ASN A 568 -19.72 -16.18 -31.08
N TRP A 569 -18.68 -16.91 -30.65
CA TRP A 569 -18.65 -18.38 -30.57
C TRP A 569 -18.87 -19.07 -31.94
N GLY A 570 -18.69 -18.37 -33.06
CA GLY A 570 -19.09 -18.85 -34.39
C GLY A 570 -20.60 -18.93 -34.60
N LYS A 571 -21.39 -18.18 -33.81
CA LYS A 571 -22.86 -18.23 -33.80
C LYS A 571 -23.47 -16.83 -33.92
N ALA A 572 -23.79 -16.40 -35.13
CA ALA A 572 -24.39 -15.08 -35.40
C ALA A 572 -25.73 -14.82 -34.67
N LEU A 573 -26.46 -15.86 -34.24
CA LEU A 573 -27.67 -15.70 -33.40
C LEU A 573 -27.36 -15.21 -31.98
N ASN A 574 -26.17 -15.48 -31.45
CA ASN A 574 -25.75 -14.99 -30.14
C ASN A 574 -25.58 -13.45 -30.16
N GLU A 575 -25.21 -12.86 -31.30
CA GLU A 575 -25.05 -11.40 -31.47
C GLU A 575 -26.35 -10.60 -31.25
N GLN A 576 -27.50 -11.29 -31.31
CA GLN A 576 -28.84 -10.72 -31.09
C GLN A 576 -29.32 -10.88 -29.65
N THR A 577 -28.62 -11.69 -28.83
CA THR A 577 -29.08 -12.14 -27.51
C THR A 577 -28.06 -11.94 -26.38
N SER A 578 -26.75 -11.94 -26.66
CA SER A 578 -25.71 -11.65 -25.67
C SER A 578 -25.55 -10.15 -25.46
N PHE A 579 -25.29 -9.74 -24.21
CA PHE A 579 -25.03 -8.35 -23.85
C PHE A 579 -23.55 -8.17 -23.50
N TYR A 580 -22.74 -7.79 -24.49
CA TYR A 580 -21.35 -7.40 -24.27
C TYR A 580 -21.18 -5.89 -24.37
N GLY A 581 -20.52 -5.30 -23.38
CA GLY A 581 -20.40 -3.85 -23.27
C GLY A 581 -19.06 -3.34 -22.76
N GLU A 582 -18.70 -2.13 -23.20
CA GLU A 582 -17.48 -1.43 -22.80
C GLU A 582 -17.81 0.02 -22.38
N TYR A 583 -17.13 0.54 -21.36
CA TYR A 583 -17.26 1.92 -20.88
C TYR A 583 -15.89 2.48 -20.46
N ALA A 584 -15.51 3.66 -20.98
CA ALA A 584 -14.36 4.46 -20.53
C ALA A 584 -13.02 3.72 -20.29
N ASN A 585 -12.83 2.57 -20.96
CA ASN A 585 -11.60 1.78 -20.90
C ASN A 585 -10.43 2.55 -21.55
N LYS A 586 -9.21 2.28 -21.10
CA LYS A 586 -7.98 3.03 -21.46
C LYS A 586 -6.85 2.10 -21.87
N GLY A 587 -5.82 2.63 -22.54
CA GLY A 587 -4.69 1.85 -23.05
C GLY A 587 -4.91 1.35 -24.49
N GLU A 588 -3.87 0.76 -25.08
CA GLU A 588 -3.85 0.39 -26.51
C GLU A 588 -4.90 -0.67 -26.89
N GLY A 589 -5.30 -1.54 -25.96
CA GLY A 589 -6.34 -2.55 -26.18
C GLY A 589 -7.77 -1.99 -26.16
N ALA A 590 -7.96 -0.78 -25.63
CA ALA A 590 -9.26 -0.12 -25.49
C ALA A 590 -9.70 0.67 -26.74
N ASP A 591 -8.95 0.60 -27.85
CA ASP A 591 -9.36 1.22 -29.12
C ASP A 591 -10.63 0.55 -29.67
N ILE A 592 -11.75 1.28 -29.61
CA ILE A 592 -13.06 0.79 -30.02
C ILE A 592 -13.33 0.85 -31.53
N SER A 593 -12.43 1.43 -32.33
CA SER A 593 -12.68 1.77 -33.75
C SER A 593 -12.92 0.57 -34.68
N GLU A 594 -12.47 -0.63 -34.29
CA GLU A 594 -12.61 -1.88 -35.05
C GLU A 594 -13.41 -2.96 -34.29
N ARG A 595 -14.11 -2.59 -33.21
CA ARG A 595 -14.95 -3.53 -32.44
C ARG A 595 -16.09 -4.11 -33.28
N VAL A 596 -16.43 -5.36 -33.03
CA VAL A 596 -17.57 -6.02 -33.69
C VAL A 596 -18.89 -5.30 -33.36
N SER A 597 -19.69 -5.04 -34.40
CA SER A 597 -20.79 -4.07 -34.38
C SER A 597 -21.99 -4.40 -33.48
N TRP A 598 -22.04 -5.60 -32.89
CA TRP A 598 -23.07 -6.01 -31.94
C TRP A 598 -22.75 -5.63 -30.49
N VAL A 599 -21.50 -5.32 -30.16
CA VAL A 599 -21.05 -4.85 -28.83
C VAL A 599 -21.63 -3.46 -28.52
N LYS A 600 -21.93 -3.20 -27.25
CA LYS A 600 -22.48 -1.91 -26.79
C LYS A 600 -21.38 -1.03 -26.22
N GLN A 601 -21.25 0.19 -26.75
CA GLN A 601 -20.61 1.25 -26.01
C GLN A 601 -21.63 1.81 -25.02
N LEU A 602 -21.24 1.91 -23.76
CA LEU A 602 -22.07 2.39 -22.66
C LEU A 602 -21.83 3.89 -22.43
N ASP A 603 -22.76 4.53 -21.74
CA ASP A 603 -22.74 5.95 -21.37
C ASP A 603 -22.80 6.15 -19.84
N ASP A 604 -22.53 7.39 -19.41
CA ASP A 604 -22.44 7.83 -18.01
C ASP A 604 -23.73 7.58 -17.20
N GLU A 605 -24.91 7.58 -17.84
CA GLU A 605 -26.18 7.24 -17.19
C GLU A 605 -26.32 5.72 -17.02
N SER A 606 -25.90 4.95 -18.02
CA SER A 606 -25.99 3.50 -18.05
C SER A 606 -25.02 2.76 -17.12
N ILE A 607 -24.05 3.44 -16.50
CA ILE A 607 -23.12 2.80 -15.55
C ILE A 607 -23.65 2.68 -14.11
N GLU A 608 -24.65 3.47 -13.70
CA GLU A 608 -25.15 3.43 -12.31
C GLU A 608 -25.73 2.04 -11.96
N LYS A 609 -26.44 1.40 -12.90
CA LYS A 609 -26.92 0.02 -12.75
C LYS A 609 -25.81 -1.03 -12.59
N TYR A 610 -24.56 -0.71 -12.94
CA TYR A 610 -23.40 -1.57 -12.73
C TYR A 610 -22.60 -1.20 -11.47
N SER A 611 -23.16 -0.40 -10.56
CA SER A 611 -22.60 -0.25 -9.22
C SER A 611 -22.63 -1.59 -8.46
N ILE A 612 -21.68 -1.80 -7.54
CA ILE A 612 -21.63 -3.00 -6.69
C ILE A 612 -22.96 -3.20 -5.96
N LEU A 613 -23.58 -2.10 -5.51
CA LEU A 613 -24.89 -2.08 -4.84
C LEU A 613 -26.02 -2.59 -5.75
N ASN A 614 -26.07 -2.17 -7.01
CA ASN A 614 -27.14 -2.55 -7.95
C ASN A 614 -26.98 -3.97 -8.52
N VAL A 615 -25.74 -4.49 -8.57
CA VAL A 615 -25.45 -5.85 -9.07
C VAL A 615 -25.54 -6.90 -7.95
N LEU A 616 -24.95 -6.62 -6.78
CA LEU A 616 -24.87 -7.58 -5.67
C LEU A 616 -25.95 -7.34 -4.59
N GLY A 617 -26.53 -6.15 -4.49
CA GLY A 617 -27.61 -5.81 -3.55
C GLY A 617 -27.12 -5.41 -2.15
N GLU A 618 -27.91 -4.58 -1.46
CA GLU A 618 -27.64 -4.06 -0.11
C GLU A 618 -27.18 -5.13 0.89
N GLU A 619 -27.86 -6.28 0.94
CA GLU A 619 -27.53 -7.39 1.85
C GLU A 619 -26.14 -8.01 1.58
N PHE A 620 -25.69 -8.07 0.32
CA PHE A 620 -24.33 -8.52 0.02
C PHE A 620 -23.32 -7.49 0.54
N VAL A 621 -23.52 -6.21 0.20
CA VAL A 621 -22.60 -5.13 0.58
C VAL A 621 -22.48 -5.04 2.11
N ALA A 622 -23.62 -5.08 2.82
CA ALA A 622 -23.69 -5.09 4.29
C ALA A 622 -22.85 -6.21 4.91
N ASN A 623 -23.04 -7.46 4.46
CA ASN A 623 -22.42 -8.64 5.10
C ASN A 623 -20.98 -8.93 4.62
N HIS A 624 -20.52 -8.37 3.50
CA HIS A 624 -19.23 -8.71 2.90
C HIS A 624 -18.26 -7.53 2.72
N LEU A 625 -18.72 -6.26 2.76
CA LEU A 625 -17.92 -5.10 2.31
C LEU A 625 -17.85 -3.91 3.29
N TYR A 626 -18.57 -3.92 4.41
CA TYR A 626 -18.52 -2.81 5.39
C TYR A 626 -17.48 -2.99 6.51
N ASP A 627 -17.01 -4.22 6.76
CA ASP A 627 -16.06 -4.58 7.82
C ASP A 627 -14.67 -5.02 7.30
N ARG A 628 -14.31 -4.74 6.03
CA ARG A 628 -13.02 -5.12 5.40
C ARG A 628 -12.50 -4.07 4.41
#